data_AF-A0A7C6HUT6-F1
#
_entry.id   AF-A0A7C6HUT6-F1
#
_cell.length_a   1.000
_cell.length_b   1.000
_cell.length_c   1.000
_cell.angle_alpha   90.00
_cell.angle_beta   90.00
_cell.angle_gamma   90.00
#
_symmetry.space_group_name_H-M   'P 1'
#
loop_
_entity.id
_entity.type
_entity.pdbx_description
1 polymer ?
#
loop_
_entity_poly.entity_id
_entity_poly.type
_entity_poly.pdbx_seq_one_letter_code
_entity_poly.pdbx_strand_id
1 'polypeptide(L)'
;MLHLRDGFIQPLDELLIHLSGPLFNIFTAFMLYGIYLNYYYPWLESVILANVILALFNLMPFYPLDGGKITDLYLAMFLGYGRSQKISRLFSLVFSVFLFLLGLYLIQYSLMNVFLCALAVNLYIARKQDNSFIFYKITRNIEEEKDGSPQIMVCKEDTKVIKVIERYKPMQNRMFTIVSDKGKYRGQLTENELLEGIYHCGIHASFKKILYYKKNKKREMEHYL
;
A
#
# COMPACT_ATOMS: atom_id res chain seq x y z
N MET A 1 -4.60 15.25 -4.25
CA MET A 1 -5.83 14.81 -3.55
C MET A 1 -6.70 14.07 -4.57
N LEU A 2 -6.29 12.85 -4.96
CA LEU A 2 -6.82 12.20 -6.18
C LEU A 2 -6.95 10.65 -6.08
N HIS A 3 -6.19 9.98 -5.21
CA HIS A 3 -6.29 8.52 -4.96
C HIS A 3 -7.39 8.13 -3.94
N LEU A 4 -8.50 8.88 -3.89
CA LEU A 4 -9.60 8.66 -2.93
C LEU A 4 -10.88 8.13 -3.59
N ARG A 5 -10.84 7.79 -4.89
CA ARG A 5 -12.02 7.34 -5.65
C ARG A 5 -12.05 5.83 -5.93
N ASP A 6 -10.93 5.14 -5.77
CA ASP A 6 -10.83 3.71 -6.01
C ASP A 6 -11.49 2.95 -4.84
N GLY A 7 -12.56 2.22 -5.14
CA GLY A 7 -13.44 1.59 -4.15
C GLY A 7 -12.80 0.49 -3.30
N PHE A 8 -13.64 -0.22 -2.53
CA PHE A 8 -13.21 -1.39 -1.76
C PHE A 8 -12.75 -2.47 -2.75
N ILE A 9 -11.51 -2.93 -2.57
CA ILE A 9 -10.82 -3.95 -3.35
C ILE A 9 -10.37 -4.99 -2.32
N GLN A 10 -10.62 -6.28 -2.54
CA GLN A 10 -10.25 -7.32 -1.60
C GLN A 10 -8.72 -7.59 -1.65
N PRO A 11 -8.11 -8.20 -0.61
CA PRO A 11 -6.67 -8.46 -0.61
C PRO A 11 -6.22 -9.38 -1.75
N LEU A 12 -7.12 -10.27 -2.19
CA LEU A 12 -6.93 -11.14 -3.35
C LEU A 12 -7.04 -10.37 -4.67
N ASP A 13 -8.01 -9.44 -4.79
CA ASP A 13 -8.13 -8.58 -5.96
C ASP A 13 -6.90 -7.69 -6.14
N GLU A 14 -6.35 -7.14 -5.05
CA GLU A 14 -5.15 -6.31 -5.08
C GLU A 14 -3.90 -7.12 -5.49
N LEU A 15 -3.80 -8.37 -5.01
CA LEU A 15 -2.79 -9.33 -5.48
C LEU A 15 -2.95 -9.65 -6.98
N LEU A 16 -4.19 -9.88 -7.44
CA LEU A 16 -4.48 -10.16 -8.86
C LEU A 16 -4.18 -8.94 -9.76
N ILE A 17 -4.50 -7.73 -9.31
CA ILE A 17 -4.15 -6.48 -10.00
C ILE A 17 -2.63 -6.37 -10.14
N HIS A 18 -1.87 -6.61 -9.07
CA HIS A 18 -0.40 -6.54 -9.10
C HIS A 18 0.26 -7.68 -9.88
N LEU A 19 -0.36 -8.86 -9.96
CA LEU A 19 0.09 -9.94 -10.84
C LEU A 19 -0.30 -9.74 -12.31
N SER A 20 -1.36 -8.99 -12.61
CA SER A 20 -1.89 -8.84 -13.98
C SER A 20 -0.86 -8.28 -14.97
N GLY A 21 -0.08 -7.28 -14.58
CA GLY A 21 0.99 -6.70 -15.41
C GLY A 21 2.10 -7.71 -15.75
N PRO A 22 2.77 -8.31 -14.76
CA PRO A 22 3.73 -9.39 -14.99
C PRO A 22 3.18 -10.56 -15.80
N LEU A 23 1.95 -11.02 -15.51
CA LEU A 23 1.31 -12.13 -16.24
C LEU A 23 1.02 -11.76 -17.70
N PHE A 24 0.57 -10.53 -17.98
CA PHE A 24 0.38 -10.04 -19.34
C PHE A 24 1.69 -9.97 -20.12
N ASN A 25 2.77 -9.51 -19.50
CA ASN A 25 4.11 -9.49 -20.12
C ASN A 25 4.61 -10.91 -20.43
N ILE A 26 4.43 -11.87 -19.51
CA ILE A 26 4.79 -13.28 -19.73
C ILE A 26 3.95 -13.90 -20.86
N PHE A 27 2.64 -13.64 -20.88
CA PHE A 27 1.73 -14.12 -21.92
C PHE A 27 2.09 -13.54 -23.30
N THR A 28 2.38 -12.24 -23.37
CA THR A 28 2.85 -11.55 -24.58
C THR A 28 4.17 -12.16 -25.07
N ALA A 29 5.14 -12.37 -24.18
CA ALA A 29 6.41 -13.01 -24.56
C ALA A 29 6.20 -14.43 -25.11
N PHE A 30 5.32 -15.22 -24.49
CA PHE A 30 5.00 -16.59 -24.92
C PHE A 30 4.30 -16.62 -26.29
N MET A 31 3.30 -15.74 -26.50
CA MET A 31 2.62 -15.58 -27.80
C MET A 31 3.59 -15.18 -28.92
N LEU A 32 4.45 -14.17 -28.67
CA LEU A 32 5.44 -13.72 -29.65
C LEU A 32 6.51 -14.78 -29.93
N TYR A 33 6.91 -15.58 -28.93
CA TYR A 33 7.80 -16.73 -29.13
C TYR A 33 7.15 -17.82 -30.00
N GLY A 34 5.87 -18.12 -29.80
CA GLY A 34 5.11 -19.02 -30.67
C GLY A 34 5.04 -18.55 -32.13
N ILE A 35 4.93 -17.24 -32.36
CA ILE A 35 5.01 -16.65 -33.71
C ILE A 35 6.44 -16.78 -34.27
N TYR A 36 7.46 -16.43 -33.49
CA TYR A 36 8.88 -16.50 -33.88
C TYR A 36 9.31 -17.90 -34.33
N LEU A 37 8.81 -18.97 -33.68
CA LEU A 37 9.06 -20.37 -34.08
C LEU A 37 8.50 -20.74 -35.47
N ASN A 38 7.49 -20.02 -35.96
CA ASN A 38 6.87 -20.25 -37.27
C ASN A 38 7.32 -19.23 -38.34
N TYR A 39 7.66 -18.01 -37.91
CA TYR A 39 8.05 -16.90 -38.77
C TYR A 39 9.23 -16.13 -38.15
N TYR A 40 10.43 -16.38 -38.68
CA TYR A 40 11.65 -15.72 -38.21
C TYR A 40 11.67 -14.23 -38.61
N TYR A 41 11.38 -13.37 -37.65
CA TYR A 41 11.53 -11.91 -37.75
C TYR A 41 12.54 -11.43 -36.70
N PRO A 42 13.73 -10.92 -37.08
CA PRO A 42 14.79 -10.55 -36.12
C PRO A 42 14.40 -9.53 -35.04
N TRP A 43 13.35 -8.73 -35.27
CA TRP A 43 12.86 -7.78 -34.27
C TRP A 43 12.02 -8.44 -33.17
N LEU A 44 11.48 -9.65 -33.38
CA LEU A 44 10.69 -10.36 -32.36
C LEU A 44 11.55 -10.73 -31.15
N GLU A 45 12.80 -11.17 -31.34
CA GLU A 45 13.71 -11.54 -30.26
C GLU A 45 13.86 -10.41 -29.22
N SER A 46 14.12 -9.19 -29.69
CA SER A 46 14.22 -7.99 -28.86
C SER A 46 12.92 -7.68 -28.11
N VAL A 47 11.75 -7.90 -28.72
CA VAL A 47 10.44 -7.63 -28.09
C VAL A 47 10.07 -8.72 -27.08
N ILE A 48 10.35 -9.99 -27.38
CA ILE A 48 10.18 -11.12 -26.44
C ILE A 48 11.07 -10.88 -25.21
N LEU A 49 12.36 -10.60 -25.42
CA LEU A 49 13.32 -10.33 -24.36
C LEU A 49 12.95 -9.09 -23.53
N ALA A 50 12.46 -8.02 -24.16
CA ALA A 50 11.94 -6.86 -23.44
C ALA A 50 10.72 -7.20 -22.55
N ASN A 51 9.77 -8.01 -23.04
CA ASN A 51 8.62 -8.44 -22.24
C ASN A 51 9.04 -9.32 -21.05
N VAL A 52 9.98 -10.25 -21.25
CA VAL A 52 10.54 -11.08 -20.16
C VAL A 52 11.25 -10.21 -19.11
N ILE A 53 12.07 -9.25 -19.54
CA ILE A 53 12.73 -8.30 -18.62
C ILE A 53 11.70 -7.46 -17.86
N LEU A 54 10.66 -6.94 -18.52
CA LEU A 54 9.60 -6.17 -17.85
C LEU A 54 8.81 -7.01 -16.84
N ALA A 55 8.54 -8.29 -17.12
CA ALA A 55 7.92 -9.20 -16.17
C ALA A 55 8.79 -9.43 -14.94
N LEU A 56 10.07 -9.80 -15.15
CA LEU A 56 11.03 -10.04 -14.07
C LEU A 56 11.28 -8.76 -13.24
N PHE A 57 11.35 -7.61 -13.90
CA PHE A 57 11.52 -6.31 -13.24
C PHE A 57 10.32 -5.97 -12.36
N ASN A 58 9.10 -6.07 -12.88
CA ASN A 58 7.89 -5.78 -12.09
C ASN A 58 7.68 -6.78 -10.93
N LEU A 59 8.21 -8.00 -11.02
CA LEU A 59 8.17 -9.00 -9.93
C LEU A 59 9.28 -8.83 -8.87
N MET A 60 10.22 -7.90 -9.04
CA MET A 60 11.26 -7.69 -8.01
C MET A 60 10.68 -7.14 -6.69
N PRO A 61 11.24 -7.53 -5.53
CA PRO A 61 10.72 -7.21 -4.20
C PRO A 61 11.11 -5.80 -3.72
N PHE A 62 10.92 -4.78 -4.57
CA PHE A 62 11.26 -3.39 -4.28
C PHE A 62 10.07 -2.46 -4.58
N TYR A 63 9.57 -1.74 -3.59
CA TYR A 63 8.54 -0.71 -3.78
C TYR A 63 9.11 0.45 -4.64
N PRO A 64 8.46 0.85 -5.75
CA PRO A 64 7.02 0.76 -6.03
C PRO A 64 6.62 -0.35 -7.03
N LEU A 65 7.51 -1.30 -7.34
CA LEU A 65 7.23 -2.40 -8.27
C LEU A 65 6.14 -3.32 -7.69
N ASP A 66 5.44 -4.05 -8.55
CA ASP A 66 4.27 -4.85 -8.14
C ASP A 66 4.65 -6.00 -7.20
N GLY A 67 5.75 -6.71 -7.48
CA GLY A 67 6.38 -7.65 -6.55
C GLY A 67 6.77 -6.99 -5.22
N GLY A 68 7.24 -5.75 -5.26
CA GLY A 68 7.47 -4.91 -4.08
C GLY A 68 6.22 -4.76 -3.22
N LYS A 69 5.09 -4.35 -3.82
CA LYS A 69 3.80 -4.20 -3.12
C LYS A 69 3.30 -5.53 -2.53
N ILE A 70 3.47 -6.63 -3.27
CA ILE A 70 3.16 -7.99 -2.79
C ILE A 70 4.04 -8.36 -1.58
N THR A 71 5.33 -8.01 -1.59
CA THR A 71 6.20 -8.22 -0.43
C THR A 71 5.89 -7.31 0.75
N ASP A 72 5.50 -6.05 0.54
CA ASP A 72 5.04 -5.13 1.61
C ASP A 72 3.82 -5.72 2.34
N LEU A 73 2.84 -6.23 1.58
CA LEU A 73 1.65 -6.90 2.07
C LEU A 73 2.02 -8.15 2.89
N TYR A 74 2.88 -9.01 2.35
CA TYR A 74 3.35 -10.22 3.01
C TYR A 74 4.10 -9.92 4.32
N LEU A 75 5.15 -9.10 4.29
CA LEU A 75 5.94 -8.73 5.48
C LEU A 75 5.09 -8.07 6.56
N ALA A 76 4.02 -7.36 6.18
CA ALA A 76 3.18 -6.66 7.13
C ALA A 76 2.29 -7.57 7.98
N MET A 77 1.88 -8.74 7.47
CA MET A 77 1.19 -9.75 8.29
C MET A 77 2.05 -10.15 9.51
N PHE A 78 3.35 -10.36 9.27
CA PHE A 78 4.31 -10.75 10.31
C PHE A 78 4.77 -9.57 11.18
N LEU A 79 5.22 -8.46 10.58
CA LEU A 79 5.93 -7.37 11.28
C LEU A 79 5.05 -6.18 11.67
N GLY A 80 3.86 -6.05 11.08
CA GLY A 80 3.00 -4.88 11.18
C GLY A 80 3.39 -3.74 10.22
N TYR A 81 2.39 -2.98 9.81
CA TYR A 81 2.46 -2.00 8.72
C TYR A 81 3.55 -0.93 8.87
N GLY A 82 3.61 -0.30 10.05
CA GLY A 82 4.61 0.73 10.35
C GLY A 82 6.07 0.24 10.40
N ARG A 83 6.31 -1.07 10.30
CA ARG A 83 7.64 -1.68 10.13
C ARG A 83 7.87 -2.20 8.71
N SER A 84 6.91 -2.95 8.14
CA SER A 84 7.01 -3.48 6.77
C SER A 84 7.38 -2.39 5.75
N GLN A 85 6.57 -1.32 5.68
CA GLN A 85 6.83 -0.22 4.74
C GLN A 85 8.16 0.50 5.00
N LYS A 86 8.66 0.55 6.24
CA LYS A 86 9.97 1.17 6.53
C LYS A 86 11.12 0.31 6.03
N ILE A 87 11.01 -1.02 6.14
CA ILE A 87 11.99 -1.99 5.65
C ILE A 87 12.00 -1.99 4.12
N SER A 88 10.84 -2.14 3.47
CA SER A 88 10.72 -2.13 2.01
C SER A 88 11.17 -0.80 1.40
N ARG A 89 10.73 0.34 1.95
CA ARG A 89 11.24 1.65 1.52
C ARG A 89 12.74 1.78 1.77
N LEU A 90 13.34 1.17 2.80
CA LEU A 90 14.80 1.20 2.98
C LEU A 90 15.52 0.41 1.88
N PHE A 91 15.14 -0.84 1.63
CA PHE A 91 15.69 -1.66 0.53
C PHE A 91 15.56 -0.95 -0.82
N SER A 92 14.40 -0.39 -1.11
CA SER A 92 14.12 0.31 -2.36
C SER A 92 14.96 1.59 -2.56
N LEU A 93 15.39 2.24 -1.46
CA LEU A 93 16.35 3.34 -1.52
C LEU A 93 17.75 2.84 -1.83
N VAL A 94 18.20 1.78 -1.16
CA VAL A 94 19.52 1.19 -1.40
C VAL A 94 19.62 0.71 -2.86
N PHE A 95 18.57 0.07 -3.37
CA PHE A 95 18.48 -0.37 -4.76
C PHE A 95 18.48 0.82 -5.75
N SER A 96 17.71 1.88 -5.48
CA SER A 96 17.71 3.09 -6.33
C SER A 96 19.09 3.77 -6.35
N VAL A 97 19.75 3.91 -5.19
CA VAL A 97 21.09 4.50 -5.10
C VAL A 97 22.12 3.62 -5.80
N PHE A 98 22.05 2.29 -5.65
CA PHE A 98 22.88 1.35 -6.38
C PHE A 98 22.73 1.49 -7.90
N LEU A 99 21.50 1.49 -8.42
CA LEU A 99 21.24 1.68 -9.86
C LEU A 99 21.74 3.03 -10.38
N PHE A 100 21.64 4.10 -9.57
CA PHE A 100 22.15 5.43 -9.95
C PHE A 100 23.68 5.44 -10.04
N LEU A 101 24.38 4.88 -9.03
CA LEU A 101 25.84 4.80 -9.04
C LEU A 101 26.36 3.86 -10.13
N LEU A 102 25.67 2.74 -10.37
CA LEU A 102 25.97 1.82 -11.47
C LEU A 102 25.78 2.51 -12.83
N GLY A 103 24.69 3.28 -13.01
CA GLY A 103 24.46 4.08 -14.20
C GLY A 103 25.57 5.09 -14.44
N LEU A 104 25.96 5.87 -13.42
CA LEU A 104 27.07 6.82 -13.50
C LEU A 104 28.39 6.16 -13.88
N TYR A 105 28.71 5.00 -13.29
CA TYR A 105 29.90 4.22 -13.66
C TYR A 105 29.83 3.70 -15.11
N LEU A 106 28.64 3.32 -15.58
CA LEU A 106 28.47 2.76 -16.92
C LEU A 106 28.43 3.81 -18.04
N ILE A 107 28.20 5.10 -17.75
CA ILE A 107 28.19 6.19 -18.76
C ILE A 107 29.51 6.26 -19.55
N GLN A 108 30.65 5.93 -18.93
CA GLN A 108 31.96 5.93 -19.63
C GLN A 108 32.05 4.90 -20.76
N TYR A 109 31.22 3.84 -20.75
CA TYR A 109 31.17 2.82 -21.79
C TYR A 109 30.07 3.08 -22.83
N SER A 110 29.00 3.79 -22.45
CA SER A 110 27.96 4.25 -23.39
C SER A 110 27.09 5.34 -22.77
N LEU A 111 26.84 6.40 -23.55
CA LEU A 111 25.90 7.48 -23.22
C LEU A 111 24.48 6.98 -22.93
N MET A 112 24.09 5.83 -23.48
CA MET A 112 22.76 5.24 -23.23
C MET A 112 22.56 4.83 -21.76
N ASN A 113 23.64 4.65 -20.99
CA ASN A 113 23.54 4.31 -19.57
C ASN A 113 23.01 5.48 -18.70
N VAL A 114 22.88 6.70 -19.26
CA VAL A 114 22.06 7.78 -18.67
C VAL A 114 20.61 7.33 -18.41
N PHE A 115 20.04 6.44 -19.24
CA PHE A 115 18.69 5.90 -18.98
C PHE A 115 18.62 5.05 -17.70
N LEU A 116 19.72 4.43 -17.26
CA LEU A 116 19.77 3.71 -15.98
C LEU A 116 19.75 4.68 -14.79
N CYS A 117 20.45 5.81 -14.90
CA CYS A 117 20.35 6.91 -13.93
C CYS A 117 18.92 7.50 -13.89
N ALA A 118 18.29 7.69 -15.05
CA ALA A 118 16.92 8.18 -15.14
C ALA A 118 15.90 7.19 -14.52
N LEU A 119 16.07 5.89 -14.75
CA LEU A 119 15.28 4.83 -14.10
C LEU A 119 15.42 4.88 -12.58
N ALA A 120 16.66 4.98 -12.08
CA ALA A 120 16.94 5.08 -10.64
C ALA A 120 16.30 6.31 -9.98
N VAL A 121 16.31 7.47 -10.65
CA VAL A 121 15.63 8.69 -10.18
C VAL A 121 14.11 8.51 -10.16
N ASN A 122 13.52 7.89 -11.19
CA ASN A 122 12.09 7.59 -11.24
C ASN A 122 11.66 6.63 -10.11
N LEU A 123 12.43 5.57 -9.85
CA LEU A 123 12.19 4.65 -8.73
C LEU A 123 12.25 5.39 -7.38
N TYR A 124 13.25 6.26 -7.17
CA TYR A 124 13.39 7.05 -5.95
C TYR A 124 12.21 8.02 -5.73
N ILE A 125 11.71 8.65 -6.79
CA ILE A 125 10.54 9.55 -6.73
C ILE A 125 9.27 8.75 -6.44
N ALA A 126 8.99 7.70 -7.21
CA ALA A 126 7.76 6.91 -7.08
C ALA A 126 7.70 6.13 -5.76
N ARG A 127 8.86 5.73 -5.19
CA ARG A 127 8.98 5.23 -3.81
C ARG A 127 8.40 6.18 -2.74
N LYS A 128 8.41 7.50 -3.00
CA LYS A 128 7.88 8.52 -2.08
C LYS A 128 6.35 8.67 -2.16
N GLN A 129 5.70 8.05 -3.15
CA GLN A 129 4.25 8.10 -3.32
C GLN A 129 3.57 7.22 -2.26
N ASP A 130 2.94 7.87 -1.26
CA ASP A 130 2.47 7.23 -0.02
C ASP A 130 1.23 6.34 -0.20
N ASN A 131 1.44 5.04 -0.37
CA ASN A 131 0.38 4.03 -0.25
C ASN A 131 0.17 3.55 1.19
N SER A 132 0.12 4.48 2.15
CA SER A 132 -0.35 4.24 3.53
C SER A 132 -1.86 3.90 3.58
N PHE A 133 -2.56 3.97 2.44
CA PHE A 133 -3.99 3.72 2.29
C PHE A 133 -4.37 2.27 1.97
N ILE A 134 -3.48 1.48 1.34
CA ILE A 134 -3.72 0.09 0.90
C ILE A 134 -4.46 -0.72 1.97
N PHE A 135 -3.87 -0.72 3.16
CA PHE A 135 -4.27 -1.63 4.21
C PHE A 135 -5.59 -1.28 4.90
N TYR A 136 -6.07 -0.05 4.72
CA TYR A 136 -7.38 0.35 5.19
C TYR A 136 -8.50 -0.49 4.53
N LYS A 137 -8.30 -0.89 3.27
CA LYS A 137 -9.23 -1.74 2.51
C LYS A 137 -9.21 -3.19 3.02
N ILE A 138 -8.02 -3.72 3.28
CA ILE A 138 -7.80 -5.11 3.72
C ILE A 138 -8.47 -5.39 5.06
N THR A 139 -8.39 -4.46 6.03
CA THR A 139 -8.90 -4.66 7.39
C THR A 139 -10.43 -4.87 7.45
N ARG A 140 -11.17 -4.45 6.41
CA ARG A 140 -12.63 -4.57 6.35
C ARG A 140 -13.14 -5.92 5.84
N ASN A 141 -12.37 -6.64 5.02
CA ASN A 141 -12.78 -7.97 4.53
C ASN A 141 -12.52 -9.10 5.54
N ILE A 142 -12.38 -8.77 6.83
CA ILE A 142 -12.19 -9.72 7.93
C ILE A 142 -13.19 -9.41 9.07
N GLU A 143 -14.36 -8.88 8.70
CA GLU A 143 -15.47 -8.55 9.63
C GLU A 143 -16.28 -9.80 10.06
N GLU A 144 -16.21 -10.94 9.35
CA GLU A 144 -17.18 -12.04 9.53
C GLU A 144 -16.81 -13.10 10.60
N GLU A 145 -15.54 -13.30 10.95
CA GLU A 145 -15.13 -14.31 11.95
C GLU A 145 -14.13 -13.79 12.99
N LYS A 146 -14.62 -13.17 14.07
CA LYS A 146 -13.86 -12.93 15.33
C LYS A 146 -14.70 -13.07 16.59
N ASP A 147 -15.01 -14.32 16.95
CA ASP A 147 -15.37 -14.65 18.34
C ASP A 147 -14.18 -14.33 19.26
N GLY A 148 -14.44 -13.61 20.35
CA GLY A 148 -13.41 -13.09 21.26
C GLY A 148 -13.76 -11.76 21.91
N SER A 149 -13.41 -11.62 23.19
CA SER A 149 -13.75 -10.45 24.00
C SER A 149 -13.02 -9.16 23.53
N PRO A 150 -13.71 -8.02 23.44
CA PRO A 150 -13.16 -6.81 22.83
C PRO A 150 -12.06 -6.19 23.71
N GLN A 151 -10.86 -6.01 23.16
CA GLN A 151 -9.78 -5.34 23.87
C GLN A 151 -10.04 -3.83 23.94
N ILE A 152 -10.27 -3.31 25.16
CA ILE A 152 -10.48 -1.88 25.39
C ILE A 152 -9.14 -1.16 25.35
N MET A 153 -8.97 -0.24 24.40
CA MET A 153 -7.82 0.67 24.33
C MET A 153 -8.25 2.08 24.73
N VAL A 154 -7.51 2.70 25.65
CA VAL A 154 -7.74 4.11 26.06
C VAL A 154 -6.90 5.07 25.21
N CYS A 155 -7.56 6.03 24.56
CA CYS A 155 -6.96 7.05 23.70
C CYS A 155 -7.29 8.47 24.20
N LYS A 156 -6.30 9.36 24.26
CA LYS A 156 -6.53 10.79 24.57
C LYS A 156 -7.15 11.52 23.37
N GLU A 157 -8.14 12.38 23.62
CA GLU A 157 -8.98 13.01 22.59
C GLU A 157 -8.20 13.79 21.52
N ASP A 158 -7.12 14.47 21.91
CA ASP A 158 -6.26 15.25 20.99
C ASP A 158 -5.10 14.43 20.35
N THR A 159 -5.04 13.11 20.56
CA THR A 159 -4.08 12.23 19.88
C THR A 159 -4.42 12.09 18.39
N LYS A 160 -3.43 12.31 17.50
CA LYS A 160 -3.59 12.01 16.06
C LYS A 160 -3.73 10.51 15.85
N VAL A 161 -4.76 10.08 15.13
CA VAL A 161 -5.13 8.65 15.00
C VAL A 161 -4.02 7.81 14.36
N ILE A 162 -3.26 8.38 13.40
CA ILE A 162 -2.08 7.72 12.82
C ILE A 162 -1.06 7.22 13.87
N LYS A 163 -0.85 7.94 14.99
CA LYS A 163 0.07 7.51 16.06
C LYS A 163 -0.38 6.26 16.80
N VAL A 164 -1.69 5.97 16.77
CA VAL A 164 -2.26 4.73 17.30
C VAL A 164 -2.14 3.65 16.23
N ILE A 165 -2.67 3.87 15.03
CA ILE A 165 -2.70 2.84 13.98
C ILE A 165 -1.30 2.36 13.56
N GLU A 166 -0.28 3.23 13.52
CA GLU A 166 1.12 2.82 13.26
C GLU A 166 1.72 1.88 14.32
N ARG A 167 1.21 1.90 15.55
CA ARG A 167 1.80 1.20 16.71
C ARG A 167 1.23 -0.20 16.93
N TYR A 168 0.00 -0.48 16.50
CA TYR A 168 -0.71 -1.72 16.82
C TYR A 168 -0.89 -2.62 15.61
N LYS A 169 -0.85 -3.94 15.84
CA LYS A 169 -1.37 -4.88 14.86
C LYS A 169 -2.90 -4.70 14.73
N PRO A 170 -3.46 -4.88 13.53
CA PRO A 170 -4.91 -4.88 13.28
C PRO A 170 -5.57 -6.14 13.90
N MET A 171 -6.85 -6.37 13.59
CA MET A 171 -7.48 -7.70 13.72
C MET A 171 -7.61 -8.23 15.16
N GLN A 172 -7.70 -7.34 16.16
CA GLN A 172 -7.85 -7.71 17.58
C GLN A 172 -9.14 -7.17 18.21
N ASN A 173 -10.17 -6.92 17.40
CA ASN A 173 -11.54 -6.56 17.79
C ASN A 173 -11.57 -5.46 18.88
N ARG A 174 -10.94 -4.30 18.60
CA ARG A 174 -10.66 -3.31 19.65
C ARG A 174 -11.75 -2.26 19.80
N MET A 175 -12.04 -1.90 21.05
CA MET A 175 -12.84 -0.73 21.40
C MET A 175 -11.94 0.43 21.81
N PHE A 176 -11.97 1.52 21.04
CA PHE A 176 -11.20 2.74 21.30
C PHE A 176 -12.01 3.67 22.22
N THR A 177 -11.76 3.56 23.52
CA THR A 177 -12.34 4.42 24.56
C THR A 177 -11.61 5.77 24.57
N ILE A 178 -12.33 6.84 24.27
CA ILE A 178 -11.75 8.19 24.16
C ILE A 178 -11.93 8.93 25.49
N VAL A 179 -10.82 9.42 26.03
CA VAL A 179 -10.77 10.22 27.27
C VAL A 179 -10.22 11.62 27.00
N SER A 180 -10.67 12.58 27.79
CA SER A 180 -10.06 13.91 27.86
C SER A 180 -8.68 13.85 28.55
N ASP A 181 -7.86 14.88 28.39
CA ASP A 181 -6.60 15.00 29.16
C ASP A 181 -6.81 14.98 30.68
N LYS A 182 -8.00 15.40 31.15
CA LYS A 182 -8.44 15.30 32.55
C LYS A 182 -9.08 13.93 32.90
N GLY A 183 -8.78 12.87 32.16
CA GLY A 183 -9.29 11.51 32.36
C GLY A 183 -10.79 11.28 32.06
N LYS A 184 -11.60 12.34 31.96
CA LYS A 184 -13.05 12.24 31.75
C LYS A 184 -13.38 11.56 30.42
N TYR A 185 -14.19 10.50 30.47
CA TYR A 185 -14.75 9.80 29.30
C TYR A 185 -15.48 10.75 28.35
N ARG A 186 -15.29 10.58 27.04
CA ARG A 186 -15.93 11.37 25.98
C ARG A 186 -16.86 10.57 25.08
N GLY A 187 -16.61 9.26 24.97
CA GLY A 187 -17.27 8.33 24.06
C GLY A 187 -16.32 7.20 23.67
N GLN A 188 -16.83 6.26 22.88
CA GLN A 188 -16.09 5.09 22.41
C GLN A 188 -16.32 4.93 20.90
N LEU A 189 -15.32 4.38 20.21
CA LEU A 189 -15.40 3.96 18.81
C LEU A 189 -15.09 2.46 18.71
N THR A 190 -15.86 1.72 17.91
CA THR A 190 -15.41 0.42 17.40
C THR A 190 -14.28 0.60 16.38
N GLU A 191 -13.62 -0.48 15.98
CA GLU A 191 -12.66 -0.45 14.87
C GLU A 191 -13.33 0.16 13.61
N ASN A 192 -14.55 -0.28 13.25
CA ASN A 192 -15.34 0.23 12.11
C ASN A 192 -15.71 1.72 12.19
N GLU A 193 -16.09 2.23 13.36
CA GLU A 193 -16.42 3.66 13.54
C GLU A 193 -15.16 4.54 13.48
N LEU A 194 -14.01 3.99 13.86
CA LEU A 194 -12.71 4.61 13.60
C LEU A 194 -12.36 4.56 12.11
N LEU A 195 -12.71 3.47 11.40
CA LEU A 195 -12.53 3.32 9.95
C LEU A 195 -13.29 4.41 9.17
N GLU A 196 -14.61 4.47 9.34
CA GLU A 196 -15.43 5.52 8.71
C GLU A 196 -14.99 6.93 9.13
N GLY A 197 -14.61 7.08 10.41
CA GLY A 197 -14.06 8.30 10.96
C GLY A 197 -12.88 8.88 10.17
N ILE A 198 -11.87 8.06 9.85
CA ILE A 198 -10.70 8.52 9.08
C ILE A 198 -11.07 8.78 7.62
N TYR A 199 -11.94 7.96 7.02
CA TYR A 199 -12.36 8.14 5.63
C TYR A 199 -12.93 9.55 5.39
N HIS A 200 -13.74 10.08 6.33
CA HIS A 200 -14.26 11.45 6.26
C HIS A 200 -13.34 12.51 6.90
N CYS A 201 -12.59 12.21 7.96
CA CYS A 201 -11.82 13.23 8.71
C CYS A 201 -10.36 13.39 8.28
N GLY A 202 -9.78 12.40 7.59
CA GLY A 202 -8.35 12.29 7.25
C GLY A 202 -7.51 11.60 8.35
N ILE A 203 -6.50 10.81 7.98
CA ILE A 203 -5.72 9.96 8.90
C ILE A 203 -4.89 10.75 9.95
N HIS A 204 -4.63 12.03 9.67
CA HIS A 204 -3.96 12.96 10.60
C HIS A 204 -4.91 13.67 11.57
N ALA A 205 -6.22 13.39 11.52
CA ALA A 205 -7.20 13.89 12.47
C ALA A 205 -6.93 13.40 13.91
N SER A 206 -7.48 14.11 14.89
CA SER A 206 -7.54 13.66 16.28
C SER A 206 -8.80 12.84 16.54
N PHE A 207 -8.76 11.97 17.55
CA PHE A 207 -9.93 11.18 17.99
C PHE A 207 -11.15 12.06 18.30
N LYS A 208 -10.93 13.27 18.83
CA LYS A 208 -11.93 14.32 19.06
C LYS A 208 -12.71 14.71 17.80
N LYS A 209 -12.04 14.85 16.64
CA LYS A 209 -12.70 15.19 15.36
C LYS A 209 -13.57 14.04 14.86
N ILE A 210 -13.07 12.80 14.95
CA ILE A 210 -13.84 11.60 14.56
C ILE A 210 -15.04 11.38 15.47
N LEU A 211 -14.87 11.54 16.78
CA LEU A 211 -15.96 11.39 17.75
C LEU A 211 -17.05 12.46 17.57
N TYR A 212 -16.68 13.65 17.09
CA TYR A 212 -17.63 14.68 16.69
C TYR A 212 -18.40 14.28 15.42
N TYR A 213 -17.70 13.77 14.38
CA TYR A 213 -18.33 13.23 13.18
C TYR A 213 -19.35 12.12 13.49
N LYS A 214 -18.99 11.12 14.31
CA LYS A 214 -19.92 10.06 14.77
C LYS A 214 -21.19 10.64 15.43
N LYS A 215 -21.04 11.68 16.26
CA LYS A 215 -22.18 12.30 16.97
C LYS A 215 -23.09 13.09 16.03
N ASN A 216 -22.57 13.69 14.98
CA ASN A 216 -23.39 14.40 13.98
C ASN A 216 -24.09 13.41 13.03
N LYS A 217 -23.38 12.42 12.48
CA LYS A 217 -23.98 11.38 11.63
C LYS A 217 -25.14 10.65 12.33
N LYS A 218 -25.03 10.37 13.64
CA LYS A 218 -26.13 9.75 14.40
C LYS A 218 -27.34 10.69 14.51
N ARG A 219 -27.13 11.98 14.80
CA ARG A 219 -28.19 12.99 14.85
C ARG A 219 -28.90 13.20 13.52
N GLU A 220 -28.17 13.11 12.41
CA GLU A 220 -28.73 13.20 11.06
C GLU A 220 -29.66 11.99 10.79
N MET A 221 -29.25 10.77 11.11
CA MET A 221 -30.11 9.58 10.96
C MET A 221 -31.29 9.57 11.95
N GLU A 222 -31.13 10.12 13.16
CA GLU A 222 -32.21 10.35 14.12
C GLU A 222 -33.22 11.43 13.68
N HIS A 223 -33.00 12.10 12.55
CA HIS A 223 -33.87 13.15 12.00
C HIS A 223 -34.66 12.71 10.74
N TYR A 224 -34.48 11.45 10.31
CA TYR A 224 -35.18 10.81 9.19
C TYR A 224 -36.03 9.59 9.62
N LEU A 225 -36.30 9.47 10.93
CA LEU A 225 -37.12 8.44 11.58
C LEU A 225 -38.25 9.10 12.40
#